data_AF-A0A7X5DGE7-F1
#
_entry.id   AF-A0A7X5DGE7-F1
#
_cell.length_a   1.000
_cell.length_b   1.000
_cell.length_c   1.000
_cell.angle_alpha   90.00
_cell.angle_beta   90.00
_cell.angle_gamma   90.00
#
_symmetry.space_group_name_H-M   'P 1'
#
loop_
_entity.id
_entity.type
_entity.pdbx_description
1 polymer ?
#
loop_
_entity_poly.entity_id
_entity_poly.type
_entity_poly.pdbx_seq_one_letter_code
_entity_poly.pdbx_strand_id
1 'polypeptide(L)' 'MTIRKGDTVKVISGKDRGKTGKVLRSVPEKSRVVVEKVNLAKKAMRPTQQNPQG' A
#
# COMPACT_ATOMS: atom_id res chain seq x y z
N MET A 1 -10.18 -12.46 7.83
CA MET A 1 -9.80 -11.67 6.63
C MET A 1 -9.48 -12.64 5.52
N THR A 2 -10.13 -12.53 4.36
CA THR A 2 -10.05 -13.55 3.28
C THR A 2 -8.90 -13.31 2.30
N ILE A 3 -8.28 -12.13 2.33
CA ILE A 3 -7.24 -11.71 1.38
C ILE A 3 -5.85 -12.07 1.91
N ARG A 4 -5.04 -12.75 1.10
CA ARG A 4 -3.66 -13.16 1.42
C ARG A 4 -2.64 -12.36 0.63
N LYS A 5 -1.38 -12.39 1.08
CA LYS A 5 -0.25 -11.84 0.33
C LYS A 5 -0.12 -12.58 -0.99
N GLY A 6 -0.07 -11.83 -2.09
CA GLY A 6 0.04 -12.39 -3.43
C GLY A 6 -1.25 -12.36 -4.26
N ASP A 7 -2.40 -12.13 -3.62
CA ASP A 7 -3.68 -12.04 -4.32
C ASP A 7 -3.75 -10.78 -5.19
N THR A 8 -4.49 -10.87 -6.29
CA THR A 8 -4.80 -9.72 -7.17
C THR A 8 -6.18 -9.19 -6.79
N VAL A 9 -6.23 -7.91 -6.42
CA VAL A 9 -7.46 -7.26 -5.95
C VAL A 9 -7.75 -6.00 -6.76
N LYS A 10 -9.04 -5.67 -6.89
CA LYS A 10 -9.50 -4.43 -7.53
C LYS A 10 -10.08 -3.48 -6.49
N VAL A 11 -9.73 -2.20 -6.59
CA VAL A 11 -10.26 -1.15 -5.72
C VAL A 11 -11.66 -0.77 -6.19
N ILE A 12 -12.67 -0.96 -5.32
CA ILE A 12 -14.08 -0.71 -5.65
C ILE A 12 -14.46 0.76 -5.44
N SER A 13 -13.83 1.43 -4.46
CA SER A 13 -14.17 2.78 -4.02
C SER A 13 -12.94 3.57 -3.56
N GLY A 14 -13.06 4.90 -3.50
CA GLY A 14 -12.01 5.82 -3.06
C GLY A 14 -11.19 6.44 -4.20
N LYS A 15 -10.09 7.11 -3.85
CA LYS A 15 -9.23 7.86 -4.79
C LYS A 15 -8.68 7.01 -5.93
N ASP A 16 -8.43 5.74 -5.67
CA ASP A 16 -7.82 4.79 -6.60
C ASP A 16 -8.84 3.80 -7.19
N ARG A 17 -10.13 4.16 -7.24
CA ARG A 17 -11.21 3.32 -7.77
C ARG A 17 -10.88 2.79 -9.18
N GLY A 18 -11.11 1.50 -9.38
CA GLY A 18 -10.89 0.82 -10.65
C GLY A 18 -9.49 0.28 -10.86
N LYS A 19 -8.49 0.69 -10.06
CA LYS A 19 -7.14 0.14 -10.13
C LYS A 19 -7.10 -1.29 -9.61
N THR A 20 -6.33 -2.12 -10.31
CA THR A 20 -6.05 -3.50 -9.92
C THR A 20 -4.59 -3.59 -9.49
N GLY A 21 -4.31 -4.37 -8.45
CA GLY A 21 -2.94 -4.52 -7.97
C GLY A 21 -2.76 -5.77 -7.13
N LYS A 22 -1.49 -6.15 -6.95
CA LYS A 22 -1.10 -7.28 -6.11
C LYS A 22 -0.99 -6.84 -4.65
N VAL A 23 -1.43 -7.70 -3.75
CA VAL A 23 -1.31 -7.48 -2.30
C VAL A 23 0.13 -7.76 -1.86
N LEU A 24 0.85 -6.74 -1.39
CA LEU A 24 2.20 -6.83 -0.85
C LEU A 24 2.22 -7.40 0.57
N ARG A 25 1.26 -7.00 1.40
CA ARG A 25 1.06 -7.51 2.76
C ARG A 25 -0.38 -7.31 3.21
N SER A 26 -0.89 -8.26 3.98
CA SER A 26 -2.10 -8.11 4.78
C SER A 26 -1.73 -7.71 6.20
N VAL A 27 -2.50 -6.80 6.80
CA VAL A 27 -2.39 -6.39 8.20
C VAL A 27 -3.73 -6.72 8.87
N PRO A 28 -3.93 -7.98 9.29
CA PRO A 28 -5.23 -8.45 9.79
C PRO A 28 -5.65 -7.74 11.07
N GLU A 29 -4.72 -7.39 11.96
CA GLU A 29 -4.98 -6.64 13.20
C GLU A 29 -5.69 -5.31 12.96
N LYS A 30 -5.35 -4.64 11.86
CA LYS A 30 -5.94 -3.34 11.49
C LYS A 30 -7.00 -3.48 10.41
N SER A 31 -7.35 -4.71 10.01
CA SER A 31 -8.23 -5.01 8.87
C SER A 31 -7.87 -4.23 7.60
N ARG A 32 -6.57 -4.09 7.30
CA ARG A 32 -6.05 -3.33 6.14
C ARG A 32 -5.14 -4.19 5.28
N VAL A 33 -5.08 -3.89 3.99
CA VAL A 33 -4.11 -4.48 3.04
C VAL A 33 -3.27 -3.39 2.41
N VAL A 34 -2.02 -3.72 2.08
CA VAL A 34 -1.16 -2.87 1.26
C VAL A 34 -1.11 -3.45 -0.13
N VAL A 35 -1.64 -2.70 -1.10
CA VAL A 35 -1.71 -3.06 -2.51
C VAL A 35 -0.69 -2.23 -3.28
N GLU A 36 0.00 -2.83 -4.25
CA GLU A 36 0.93 -2.11 -5.11
C GLU A 36 0.28 -0.92 -5.80
N LYS A 37 1.00 0.21 -5.87
CA LYS A 37 0.65 1.42 -6.63
C LYS A 37 -0.72 2.04 -6.28
N VAL A 38 -1.26 1.73 -5.10
CA VAL A 38 -2.49 2.30 -4.54
C VAL A 38 -2.15 3.14 -3.32
N ASN A 39 -2.83 4.28 -3.14
CA ASN A 39 -2.64 5.21 -2.03
C ASN A 39 -1.19 5.74 -1.87
N LEU A 40 -0.58 6.10 -3.01
CA LEU A 40 0.75 6.74 -3.03
C LEU A 40 0.68 8.14 -2.41
N ALA A 41 1.54 8.38 -1.43
CA ALA A 41 1.67 9.67 -0.76
C ALA A 41 3.15 10.04 -0.65
N LYS A 42 3.47 11.31 -0.89
CA LYS A 42 4.82 11.84 -0.67
C LYS A 42 5.02 12.04 0.83
N LYS A 43 5.96 11.31 1.42
CA LYS A 43 6.41 11.54 2.79
C LYS A 43 7.75 12.27 2.74
N ALA A 44 7.80 13.52 3.17
CA ALA A 44 9.06 14.21 3.39
C ALA A 44 9.79 13.54 4.58
N MET A 45 11.04 13.16 4.39
CA MET A 45 11.88 12.60 5.44
C MET A 45 13.04 13.54 5.71
N ARG A 46 13.41 13.68 6.99
CA ARG A 46 14.64 14.39 7.33
C ARG A 46 15.83 13.55 6.87
N PRO A 47 16.93 14.17 6.41
CA PRO A 47 18.15 13.45 6.11
C PRO A 47 18.57 12.60 7.31
N THR A 48 18.86 11.33 7.06
CA THR A 48 19.41 10.41 8.08
C THR A 48 20.63 9.72 7.50
N GLN A 49 21.44 9.06 8.32
CA GLN A 49 22.61 8.31 7.84
C GLN A 49 22.25 7.25 6.78
N GLN A 50 21.02 6.71 6.82
CA GLN A 50 20.50 5.77 5.83
C GLN A 50 19.94 6.45 4.57
N ASN A 51 19.52 7.72 4.66
CA ASN A 51 19.04 8.52 3.54
C ASN A 51 19.64 9.94 3.64
N PRO A 52 20.90 10.13 3.21
CA PRO A 52 21.61 11.40 3.38
C PRO A 52 21.04 12.56 2.56
N GLN A 53 20.27 12.24 1.50
CA GLN A 53 19.79 13.23 0.52
C GLN A 53 18.43 13.84 0.85
N GLY A 54 17.73 13.42 1.92
CA GLY A 54 16.48 14.01 2.39
C GLY A 54 15.28 13.84 1.45
#